data_AF-A0A7C4DME1-F1
#
_entry.id   AF-A0A7C4DME1-F1
#
_cell.length_a   1.000
_cell.length_b   1.000
_cell.length_c   1.000
_cell.angle_alpha   90.00
_cell.angle_beta   90.00
_cell.angle_gamma   90.00
#
_symmetry.space_group_name_H-M   'P 1'
#
loop_
_entity.id
_entity.type
_entity.pdbx_description
1 polymer ?
#
loop_
_entity_poly.entity_id
_entity_poly.type
_entity_poly.pdbx_seq_one_letter_code
_entity_poly.pdbx_strand_id
1 'polypeptide(L)'
;MKLKMKMPDLSANEAEIEVVRWLIEPGQAVKRGQPLVEVQTDKAVVEVEALATGVLVEHCVAPGAVVTVGQAIAVLEIAELP
;
A
#
# COMPACT_ATOMS: atom_id res chain seq x y z
N MET A 1 -16.41 0.69 -1.14
CA MET A 1 -15.72 1.99 -1.37
C MET A 1 -14.30 1.72 -1.83
N LYS A 2 -13.82 2.39 -2.89
CA LYS A 2 -12.46 2.18 -3.41
C LYS A 2 -11.48 3.13 -2.74
N LEU A 3 -10.60 2.60 -1.89
CA LEU A 3 -9.49 3.30 -1.28
C LEU A 3 -8.27 3.16 -2.18
N LYS A 4 -7.79 4.28 -2.71
CA LYS A 4 -6.51 4.31 -3.42
C LYS A 4 -5.41 4.39 -2.38
N MET A 5 -4.63 3.33 -2.27
CA MET A 5 -3.44 3.32 -1.45
C MET A 5 -2.38 4.13 -2.18
N LYS A 6 -2.18 5.34 -1.67
CA LYS A 6 -1.09 6.21 -2.08
C LYS A 6 0.02 6.05 -1.06
N MET A 7 1.23 6.17 -1.55
CA MET A 7 2.39 6.26 -0.67
C MET A 7 2.21 7.50 0.23
N PRO A 8 2.05 7.35 1.56
CA PRO A 8 1.90 8.50 2.44
C PRO A 8 3.20 9.32 2.42
N ASP A 9 3.08 10.64 2.56
CA ASP A 9 4.20 11.56 2.71
C ASP A 9 4.95 11.27 4.02
N LEU A 10 5.84 10.28 3.99
CA LEU A 10 6.64 9.86 5.14
C LEU A 10 7.81 10.82 5.42
N SER A 11 8.19 11.66 4.45
CA SER A 11 9.18 12.70 4.64
C SER A 11 8.97 13.79 3.58
N ALA A 12 9.02 15.05 3.99
CA ALA A 12 8.83 16.19 3.10
C ALA A 12 9.78 16.12 1.87
N ASN A 13 9.19 16.10 0.67
CA ASN A 13 9.81 16.10 -0.66
C ASN A 13 10.75 14.91 -1.03
N GLU A 14 10.39 14.23 -2.11
CA GLU A 14 11.28 13.46 -2.99
C GLU A 14 12.08 12.30 -2.36
N ALA A 15 11.50 11.58 -1.40
CA ALA A 15 12.06 10.29 -1.02
C ALA A 15 11.59 9.19 -1.99
N GLU A 16 12.56 8.52 -2.62
CA GLU A 16 12.34 7.26 -3.34
C GLU A 16 11.96 6.17 -2.34
N ILE A 17 10.82 5.53 -2.56
CA ILE A 17 10.29 4.52 -1.65
C ILE A 17 10.24 3.20 -2.41
N GLU A 18 10.92 2.20 -1.90
CA GLU A 18 10.99 0.90 -2.55
C GLU A 18 9.88 0.02 -2.01
N VAL A 19 9.03 -0.50 -2.89
CA VAL A 19 8.11 -1.57 -2.53
C VAL A 19 8.93 -2.83 -2.33
N VAL A 20 9.07 -3.35 -1.12
CA VAL A 20 9.86 -4.57 -0.86
C VAL A 20 9.12 -5.78 -1.42
N ARG A 21 7.86 -5.96 -0.99
CA ARG A 21 7.01 -7.06 -1.44
C ARG A 21 5.53 -6.78 -1.18
N TRP A 22 4.69 -7.36 -2.02
CA TRP A 22 3.26 -7.46 -1.75
C TRP A 22 2.99 -8.74 -0.97
N LEU A 23 2.27 -8.63 0.15
CA LEU A 23 1.77 -9.79 0.90
C LEU A 23 0.36 -10.21 0.47
N ILE A 24 -0.21 -9.47 -0.49
CA ILE A 24 -1.56 -9.67 -1.01
C ILE A 24 -1.55 -9.61 -2.54
N GLU A 25 -2.49 -10.31 -3.16
CA GLU A 25 -2.66 -10.33 -4.61
C GLU A 25 -3.95 -9.63 -5.05
N PRO A 26 -4.00 -9.07 -6.28
CA PRO A 26 -5.22 -8.49 -6.81
C PRO A 26 -6.33 -9.53 -6.88
N GLY A 27 -7.50 -9.19 -6.34
CA GLY A 27 -8.65 -10.08 -6.14
C GLY A 27 -8.67 -10.78 -4.77
N GLN A 28 -7.64 -10.64 -3.94
CA GLN A 28 -7.59 -11.29 -2.64
C GLN A 28 -8.31 -10.47 -1.55
N ALA A 29 -9.04 -11.15 -0.67
CA ALA A 29 -9.65 -10.53 0.50
C ALA A 29 -8.58 -10.19 1.54
N VAL A 30 -8.67 -8.98 2.10
CA VAL A 30 -7.78 -8.41 3.10
C VAL A 30 -8.57 -8.04 4.35
N LYS A 31 -7.98 -8.19 5.53
CA LYS A 31 -8.62 -7.87 6.82
C LYS A 31 -8.01 -6.63 7.47
N ARG A 32 -8.79 -5.94 8.30
CA ARG A 32 -8.26 -4.86 9.15
C ARG A 32 -7.08 -5.36 9.99
N GLY A 33 -5.97 -4.61 9.98
CA GLY A 33 -4.73 -4.96 10.67
C GLY A 33 -3.89 -6.02 9.94
N GLN A 34 -4.24 -6.40 8.71
CA GLN A 34 -3.46 -7.34 7.91
C GLN A 34 -2.48 -6.54 7.02
N PRO A 35 -1.18 -6.90 7.00
CA PRO A 35 -0.19 -6.25 6.16
C PRO A 35 -0.51 -6.51 4.68
N LEU A 36 -0.60 -5.43 3.92
CA LEU A 36 -0.93 -5.45 2.50
C LEU A 36 0.37 -5.42 1.68
N VAL A 37 1.22 -4.45 1.98
CA VAL A 37 2.49 -4.26 1.29
C VAL A 37 3.53 -3.80 2.29
N GLU A 38 4.75 -4.22 2.03
CA GLU A 38 5.92 -3.83 2.77
C GLU A 38 6.71 -2.85 1.91
N VAL A 39 7.03 -1.69 2.47
CA VAL A 39 7.73 -0.61 1.76
C VAL A 39 8.91 -0.17 2.59
N GLN A 40 10.06 -0.01 1.94
CA GLN A 40 11.29 0.40 2.57
C GLN A 40 11.68 1.79 2.07
N THR A 41 12.04 2.64 3.03
CA THR A 41 12.63 3.95 2.78
C THR A 41 14.07 3.92 3.29
N ASP A 42 14.88 4.88 2.85
CA ASP A 42 16.29 5.04 3.29
C ASP A 42 16.46 5.05 4.83
N LYS A 43 15.43 5.49 5.56
CA LYS A 43 15.47 5.62 7.02
C LYS A 43 14.68 4.57 7.80
N ALA A 44 13.67 3.95 7.20
CA ALA A 44 12.79 3.01 7.89
C ALA A 44 12.04 2.10 6.92
N VAL A 45 11.78 0.87 7.38
CA VAL A 45 10.79 -0.02 6.77
C VAL A 45 9.43 0.31 7.39
N VAL A 46 8.44 0.54 6.53
CA VAL A 46 7.06 0.80 6.93
C VAL A 46 6.19 -0.28 6.30
N GLU A 47 5.29 -0.83 7.10
CA GLU A 47 4.32 -1.82 6.64
C GLU A 47 2.99 -1.10 6.45
N VAL A 48 2.41 -1.19 5.26
CA VAL A 48 1.08 -0.63 5.05
C VAL A 48 0.07 -1.74 5.28
N GLU A 49 -0.63 -1.62 6.40
CA GLU A 49 -1.70 -2.52 6.80
C GLU A 49 -3.09 -1.99 6.38
N ALA A 50 -4.03 -2.91 6.23
CA ALA A 50 -5.41 -2.56 5.93
C ALA A 50 -6.04 -1.85 7.14
N LEU A 51 -6.53 -0.63 6.93
CA LEU A 51 -7.33 0.09 7.93
C LEU A 51 -8.75 -0.50 8.08
N ALA A 52 -9.20 -1.29 7.12
CA ALA A 52 -10.50 -1.94 7.10
C ALA A 52 -10.48 -3.27 6.33
N THR A 53 -11.46 -4.12 6.56
CA THR A 53 -11.65 -5.37 5.81
C THR A 53 -12.18 -5.05 4.41
N GLY A 54 -11.59 -5.66 3.39
CA GLY A 54 -11.87 -5.37 1.99
C GLY A 54 -11.27 -6.40 1.05
N VAL A 55 -11.12 -6.02 -0.22
CA VAL A 55 -10.52 -6.83 -1.28
C VAL A 55 -9.52 -5.96 -2.04
N LEU A 56 -8.32 -6.48 -2.32
CA LEU A 56 -7.39 -5.80 -3.22
C LEU A 56 -7.99 -5.82 -4.63
N VAL A 57 -8.17 -4.66 -5.25
CA VAL A 57 -8.68 -4.61 -6.63
C VAL A 57 -7.53 -4.82 -7.59
N GLU A 58 -6.50 -3.99 -7.45
CA GLU A 58 -5.35 -3.98 -8.35
C GLU A 58 -4.15 -3.30 -7.69
N HIS A 59 -2.96 -3.85 -7.89
CA HIS A 59 -1.69 -3.18 -7.63
C HIS A 59 -1.16 -2.54 -8.93
N CYS A 60 -0.84 -1.25 -8.87
CA CYS A 60 -0.34 -0.49 -10.02
C CYS A 60 1.19 -0.56 -10.13
N VAL A 61 1.86 -1.10 -9.10
CA VAL A 61 3.32 -1.20 -9.00
C VAL A 61 3.73 -2.59 -8.54
N ALA A 62 4.81 -3.10 -9.12
CA ALA A 62 5.36 -4.40 -8.81
C ALA A 62 6.10 -4.40 -7.45
N PRO A 63 6.23 -5.57 -6.79
CA PRO A 63 7.19 -5.71 -5.70
C PRO A 63 8.61 -5.52 -6.25
N GLY A 64 9.44 -4.79 -5.52
CA GLY A 64 10.77 -4.32 -5.92
C GLY A 64 10.77 -3.01 -6.73
N ALA A 65 9.59 -2.40 -6.98
CA ALA A 65 9.52 -1.15 -7.72
C ALA A 65 9.72 0.06 -6.81
N VAL A 66 10.49 1.04 -7.30
CA VAL A 66 10.66 2.33 -6.65
C VAL A 66 9.49 3.24 -7.03
N VAL A 67 8.84 3.82 -6.03
CA VAL A 67 7.69 4.72 -6.17
C VAL A 67 7.97 6.05 -5.49
N THR A 68 7.37 7.09 -6.03
CA THR A 68 7.46 8.45 -5.48
C THR A 68 6.31 8.73 -4.51
N VAL A 69 6.57 9.65 -3.58
CA VAL A 69 5.57 10.15 -2.64
C VAL A 69 4.33 10.66 -3.38
N GLY A 70 3.13 10.32 -2.89
CA GLY A 70 1.86 10.70 -3.51
C GLY A 70 1.45 9.85 -4.72
N GLN A 71 2.30 8.95 -5.21
CA GLN A 71 1.95 7.99 -6.26
C GLN A 71 0.99 6.93 -5.72
N ALA A 72 -0.04 6.61 -6.52
CA ALA A 72 -0.96 5.52 -6.21
C ALA A 72 -0.27 4.19 -6.48
N ILE A 73 -0.09 3.38 -5.44
CA ILE A 73 0.57 2.08 -5.53
C ILE A 73 -0.42 0.93 -5.70
N ALA A 74 -1.63 1.06 -5.14
CA ALA A 74 -2.70 0.09 -5.32
C ALA A 74 -4.08 0.68 -5.08
N VAL A 75 -5.10 -0.07 -5.48
CA VAL A 75 -6.50 0.21 -5.20
C VAL A 75 -7.07 -0.95 -4.40
N LEU A 76 -7.57 -0.65 -3.21
CA LEU A 76 -8.31 -1.57 -2.37
C LEU A 76 -9.78 -1.19 -2.36
N GLU A 77 -10.67 -2.17 -2.35
CA GLU A 77 -12.08 -1.96 -2.15
C GLU A 77 -12.45 -2.40 -0.73
N ILE A 78 -12.67 -1.44 0.15
CA ILE A 78 -13.11 -1.68 1.53
C ILE A 78 -14.62 -1.54 1.63
N ALA A 79 -15.24 -2.43 2.41
CA ALA A 79 -16.69 -2.46 2.55
C ALA A 79 -17.21 -1.53 3.67
N GLU A 80 -16.42 -1.24 4.71
CA GLU A 80 -16.89 -0.48 5.89
C GLU A 80 -15.76 0.26 6.62
N LEU A 81 -15.98 1.55 6.92
CA LEU A 81 -15.25 2.35 7.90
C LEU A 81 -16.22 2.57 9.09
N PRO A 82 -16.00 1.98 10.27
CA PRO A 82 -16.75 2.30 11.48
C PRO A 82 -16.32 3.63 12.09
#